data_AF-A0A837BX02-F1
#
_entry.id   AF-A0A837BX02-F1
#
_cell.length_a   1.000
_cell.length_b   1.000
_cell.length_c   1.000
_cell.angle_alpha   90.00
_cell.angle_beta   90.00
_cell.angle_gamma   90.00
#
_symmetry.space_group_name_H-M   'P 1'
#
loop_
_entity.id
_entity.type
_entity.pdbx_description
1 polymer ?
#
loop_
_entity_poly.entity_id
_entity_poly.type
_entity_poly.pdbx_seq_one_letter_code
_entity_poly.pdbx_strand_id
1 'polypeptide(L)'
;MSDGIHYLKLHNPDRYHIIFGEAKMYKNLSKGFKSAFKSIADHQSGKEFEKSLISSQIENEFIEEVDKKMINAILYPSDSEIKIKVSDAFGIFIGFEIDNTEGQTKTEDDYEKWVKNKIVSIVKSRTATIEKYITENKLVGDNFYVYLMPFIDLDESREEITKGVIE
;
A
#
# COMPACT_ATOMS: atom_id res chain seq x y z
N MET A 1 -3.74 -8.33 9.34
CA MET A 1 -5.10 -8.07 8.88
C MET A 1 -4.97 -7.00 7.82
N SER A 2 -5.35 -7.29 6.58
CA SER A 2 -5.39 -6.29 5.51
C SER A 2 -6.68 -5.48 5.69
N ASP A 3 -6.54 -4.20 6.03
CA ASP A 3 -7.67 -3.34 6.44
C ASP A 3 -8.26 -2.51 5.27
N GLY A 4 -8.15 -2.98 4.02
CA GLY A 4 -8.86 -2.33 2.91
C GLY A 4 -8.44 -2.80 1.52
N ILE A 5 -9.42 -2.85 0.62
CA ILE A 5 -9.24 -3.20 -0.79
C ILE A 5 -9.69 -2.02 -1.63
N HIS A 6 -8.78 -1.50 -2.46
CA HIS A 6 -9.07 -0.43 -3.41
C HIS A 6 -8.86 -0.93 -4.83
N TYR A 7 -9.58 -0.36 -5.79
CA TYR A 7 -9.48 -0.75 -7.19
C TYR A 7 -9.05 0.44 -8.06
N LEU A 8 -8.14 0.18 -9.01
CA LEU A 8 -7.68 1.19 -9.97
C LEU A 8 -7.88 0.69 -11.41
N LYS A 9 -8.69 1.43 -12.18
CA LYS A 9 -8.81 1.27 -13.64
C LYS A 9 -7.62 1.92 -14.32
N LEU A 10 -6.82 1.12 -15.03
CA LEU A 10 -5.69 1.64 -15.80
C LEU A 10 -6.18 2.23 -17.14
N HIS A 11 -5.34 3.06 -17.77
CA HIS A 11 -5.61 3.64 -19.11
C HIS A 11 -5.92 2.59 -20.20
N ASN A 12 -5.52 1.34 -19.99
CA ASN A 12 -5.90 0.24 -20.87
C ASN A 12 -7.26 -0.34 -20.39
N PRO A 13 -8.32 -0.30 -21.23
CA PRO A 13 -9.67 -0.69 -20.82
C PRO A 13 -9.80 -2.15 -20.36
N ASP A 14 -8.84 -3.01 -20.71
CA ASP A 14 -8.89 -4.46 -20.40
C ASP A 14 -7.97 -4.86 -19.22
N ARG A 15 -7.38 -3.91 -18.49
CA ARG A 15 -6.48 -4.19 -17.36
C ARG A 15 -6.89 -3.53 -16.06
N TYR A 16 -6.89 -4.33 -15.01
CA TYR A 16 -7.33 -3.92 -13.69
C TYR A 16 -6.39 -4.40 -12.59
N HIS A 17 -6.17 -3.52 -11.61
CA HIS A 17 -5.42 -3.81 -10.40
C HIS A 17 -6.37 -3.90 -9.20
N ILE A 18 -6.37 -5.06 -8.54
CA ILE A 18 -6.93 -5.21 -7.19
C ILE A 18 -5.82 -4.82 -6.22
N ILE A 19 -6.02 -3.77 -5.43
CA ILE A 19 -5.02 -3.23 -4.52
C ILE A 19 -5.29 -3.75 -3.11
N PHE A 20 -4.38 -4.58 -2.60
CA PHE A 20 -4.37 -5.01 -1.20
C PHE A 20 -3.58 -4.01 -0.36
N GLY A 21 -4.22 -3.47 0.67
CA GLY A 21 -3.60 -2.51 1.59
C GLY A 21 -2.74 -3.16 2.67
N GLU A 22 -1.52 -2.65 2.84
CA GLU A 22 -0.61 -2.99 3.92
C GLU A 22 -0.07 -1.72 4.58
N ALA A 23 -0.39 -1.53 5.86
CA ALA A 23 0.09 -0.39 6.65
C ALA A 23 1.16 -0.85 7.64
N LYS A 24 2.27 -0.10 7.72
CA LYS A 24 3.41 -0.36 8.62
C LYS A 24 3.90 0.95 9.23
N MET A 25 4.14 0.95 10.54
CA MET A 25 4.80 2.06 11.24
C MET A 25 6.12 1.58 11.81
N TYR A 26 7.24 2.15 11.37
CA TYR A 26 8.58 1.81 11.84
C TYR A 26 9.48 3.02 11.77
N LYS A 27 10.24 3.31 12.84
CA LYS A 27 11.21 4.41 12.83
C LYS A 27 12.17 4.35 11.64
N ASN A 28 12.57 3.14 11.25
CA ASN A 28 13.43 2.91 10.09
C ASN A 28 12.64 2.46 8.85
N LEU A 29 12.74 3.24 7.77
CA LEU A 29 12.05 2.99 6.51
C LEU A 29 12.35 1.58 5.92
N SER A 30 13.59 1.11 5.99
CA SER A 30 13.95 -0.22 5.48
C SER A 30 13.29 -1.35 6.28
N LYS A 31 13.12 -1.19 7.59
CA LYS A 31 12.34 -2.13 8.40
C LYS A 31 10.86 -2.12 7.99
N GLY A 32 10.31 -0.94 7.68
CA GLY A 32 8.98 -0.78 7.11
C GLY A 32 8.79 -1.60 5.84
N PHE A 33 9.66 -1.42 4.85
CA PHE A 33 9.62 -2.20 3.60
C PHE A 33 9.80 -3.70 3.83
N LYS A 34 10.77 -4.10 4.66
CA LYS A 34 10.99 -5.51 5.00
C LYS A 34 9.70 -6.16 5.53
N SER A 35 9.03 -5.48 6.47
CA SER A 35 7.82 -5.99 7.08
C SER A 35 6.64 -5.97 6.12
N ALA A 36 6.51 -4.97 5.26
CA ALA A 36 5.47 -4.88 4.25
C ALA A 36 5.59 -6.02 3.23
N PHE A 37 6.76 -6.20 2.61
CA PHE A 37 6.96 -7.25 1.61
C PHE A 37 6.82 -8.66 2.19
N LYS A 38 7.26 -8.88 3.43
CA LYS A 38 7.01 -10.15 4.11
C LYS A 38 5.50 -10.40 4.30
N SER A 39 4.75 -9.41 4.75
CA SER A 39 3.30 -9.50 4.93
C SER A 39 2.59 -9.80 3.60
N ILE A 40 3.01 -9.13 2.53
CA ILE A 40 2.49 -9.38 1.17
C ILE A 40 2.77 -10.81 0.73
N ALA A 41 4.01 -11.30 0.87
CA ALA A 41 4.36 -12.67 0.49
C ALA A 41 3.58 -13.72 1.30
N ASP A 42 3.41 -13.48 2.60
CA ASP A 42 2.61 -14.35 3.47
C ASP A 42 1.13 -14.34 3.01
N HIS A 43 0.53 -13.18 2.69
CA HIS A 43 -0.84 -13.08 2.14
C HIS A 43 -0.97 -13.75 0.77
N GLN A 44 0.04 -13.62 -0.12
CA GLN A 44 -0.01 -14.27 -1.43
C GLN A 44 -0.11 -15.80 -1.34
N SER A 45 0.40 -16.41 -0.26
CA SER A 45 0.31 -17.85 -0.02
C SER A 45 -1.08 -18.32 0.46
N GLY A 46 -1.94 -17.40 0.93
CA GLY A 46 -3.29 -17.68 1.45
C GLY A 46 -4.45 -17.29 0.51
N LYS A 47 -4.14 -16.92 -0.74
CA LYS A 47 -5.03 -16.25 -1.73
C LYS A 47 -6.40 -16.90 -2.01
N GLU A 48 -6.62 -18.18 -1.70
CA GLU A 48 -7.95 -18.80 -1.85
C GLU A 48 -8.96 -18.28 -0.83
N PHE A 49 -8.52 -17.95 0.39
CA PHE A 49 -9.41 -17.54 1.47
C PHE A 49 -9.88 -16.09 1.31
N GLU A 50 -8.99 -15.17 0.93
CA GLU A 50 -9.33 -13.75 0.79
C GLU A 50 -10.25 -13.47 -0.41
N LYS A 51 -10.12 -14.20 -1.52
CA LYS A 51 -11.04 -14.06 -2.66
C LYS A 51 -12.51 -14.34 -2.27
N SER A 52 -12.74 -15.24 -1.32
CA SER A 52 -14.08 -15.58 -0.80
C SER A 52 -14.66 -14.53 0.16
N LEU A 53 -13.80 -13.78 0.86
CA LEU A 53 -14.22 -12.67 1.72
C LEU A 53 -14.56 -11.43 0.87
N ILE A 54 -13.74 -11.17 -0.15
CA ILE A 54 -13.94 -10.09 -1.12
C ILE A 54 -15.29 -10.20 -1.82
N SER A 55 -15.67 -11.40 -2.27
CA SER A 55 -16.97 -11.60 -2.93
C SER A 55 -18.15 -11.22 -2.02
N SER A 56 -18.05 -11.48 -0.71
CA SER A 56 -19.14 -11.23 0.24
C SER A 56 -19.37 -9.76 0.62
N GLN A 57 -18.32 -8.93 0.58
CA GLN A 57 -18.42 -7.50 0.92
C GLN A 57 -18.74 -6.62 -0.30
N ILE A 58 -18.32 -7.04 -1.49
CA ILE A 58 -18.58 -6.34 -2.74
C ILE A 58 -20.07 -6.32 -3.12
N GLU A 59 -20.86 -7.32 -2.74
CA GLU A 59 -22.31 -7.29 -3.03
C GLU A 59 -23.03 -6.10 -2.36
N ASN A 60 -22.47 -5.57 -1.26
CA ASN A 60 -23.07 -4.53 -0.43
C ASN A 60 -22.59 -3.09 -0.75
N GLU A 61 -21.41 -2.90 -1.33
CA GLU A 61 -20.79 -1.57 -1.49
C GLU A 61 -20.96 -0.93 -2.89
N PHE A 62 -21.33 -1.70 -3.92
CA PHE A 62 -21.32 -1.22 -5.31
C PHE A 62 -22.69 -0.73 -5.77
N ILE A 63 -22.74 0.53 -6.21
CA ILE A 63 -23.97 1.29 -6.50
C ILE A 63 -24.46 1.06 -7.94
N GLU A 64 -23.59 0.67 -8.88
CA GLU A 64 -23.94 0.50 -10.30
C GLU A 64 -23.80 -0.95 -10.82
N GLU A 65 -24.80 -1.39 -11.60
CA GLU A 65 -24.90 -2.74 -12.20
C GLU A 65 -23.73 -3.12 -13.12
N VAL A 66 -23.10 -2.12 -13.77
CA VAL A 66 -21.96 -2.35 -14.67
C VAL A 66 -20.72 -2.76 -13.90
N ASP A 67 -20.49 -2.16 -12.73
CA ASP A 67 -19.36 -2.48 -11.85
C ASP A 67 -19.57 -3.85 -11.20
N LYS A 68 -20.81 -4.19 -10.81
CA LYS A 68 -21.15 -5.54 -10.29
C LYS A 68 -20.87 -6.65 -11.30
N LYS A 69 -21.30 -6.48 -12.57
CA LYS A 69 -21.03 -7.48 -13.62
C LYS A 69 -19.55 -7.62 -13.92
N MET A 70 -18.81 -6.51 -13.91
CA MET A 70 -17.38 -6.52 -14.17
C MET A 70 -16.59 -7.17 -13.03
N ILE A 71 -16.98 -6.93 -11.79
CA ILE A 71 -16.36 -7.57 -10.62
C ILE A 71 -16.72 -9.05 -10.53
N ASN A 72 -17.95 -9.44 -10.85
CA ASN A 72 -18.31 -10.85 -10.95
C ASN A 72 -17.48 -11.59 -12.01
N ALA A 73 -17.17 -10.95 -13.14
CA ALA A 73 -16.26 -11.51 -14.15
C ALA A 73 -14.80 -11.63 -13.65
N ILE A 74 -14.37 -10.76 -12.72
CA ILE A 74 -13.05 -10.81 -12.08
C ILE A 74 -12.98 -11.94 -11.03
N LEU A 75 -14.05 -12.13 -10.25
CA LEU A 75 -14.15 -13.12 -9.17
C LEU A 75 -14.47 -14.53 -9.67
N TYR A 76 -15.33 -14.64 -10.69
CA TYR A 76 -15.79 -15.89 -11.32
C TYR A 76 -15.46 -15.90 -12.82
N PRO A 77 -14.16 -15.96 -13.18
CA PRO A 77 -13.72 -15.82 -14.57
C PRO A 77 -14.24 -16.91 -15.52
N SER A 78 -14.71 -18.06 -14.99
CA SER A 78 -15.31 -19.16 -15.75
C SER A 78 -16.72 -18.87 -16.28
N ASP A 79 -17.43 -17.89 -15.72
CA ASP A 79 -18.84 -17.59 -16.05
C ASP A 79 -19.00 -16.34 -16.95
N SER A 80 -17.89 -15.75 -17.41
CA SER A 80 -17.92 -14.49 -18.19
C SER A 80 -17.33 -14.63 -19.60
N GLU A 81 -18.01 -14.06 -20.61
CA GLU A 81 -17.47 -13.94 -21.99
C GLU A 81 -16.39 -12.85 -22.12
N ILE A 82 -16.12 -12.09 -21.04
CA ILE A 82 -15.25 -10.91 -21.05
C ILE A 82 -13.80 -11.33 -20.76
N LYS A 83 -12.89 -11.13 -21.72
CA LYS A 83 -11.44 -11.39 -21.53
C LYS A 83 -10.78 -10.25 -20.76
N ILE A 84 -10.96 -10.24 -19.44
CA ILE A 84 -10.32 -9.28 -18.54
C ILE A 84 -8.94 -9.79 -18.09
N LYS A 85 -7.91 -8.94 -18.15
CA LYS A 85 -6.61 -9.22 -17.51
C LYS A 85 -6.55 -8.54 -16.14
N VAL A 86 -6.66 -9.35 -15.09
CA VAL A 86 -6.54 -8.91 -13.70
C VAL A 86 -5.13 -9.20 -13.22
N SER A 87 -4.48 -8.23 -12.59
CA SER A 87 -3.19 -8.42 -11.93
C SER A 87 -3.29 -7.91 -10.50
N ASP A 88 -2.73 -8.66 -9.57
CA ASP A 88 -2.66 -8.23 -8.18
C ASP A 88 -1.72 -7.01 -8.07
N ALA A 89 -2.11 -6.05 -7.24
CA ALA A 89 -1.29 -4.93 -6.85
C ALA A 89 -1.36 -4.72 -5.34
N PHE A 90 -0.37 -4.03 -4.79
CA PHE A 90 -0.24 -3.85 -3.34
C PHE A 90 -0.05 -2.38 -3.00
N GLY A 91 -0.96 -1.86 -2.17
CA GLY A 91 -0.84 -0.54 -1.57
C GLY A 91 -0.01 -0.65 -0.29
N ILE A 92 1.14 0.01 -0.24
CA ILE A 92 2.04 -0.03 0.92
C ILE A 92 2.07 1.36 1.55
N PHE A 93 1.62 1.47 2.79
CA PHE A 93 1.68 2.69 3.59
C PHE A 93 2.75 2.53 4.66
N ILE A 94 3.81 3.36 4.63
CA ILE A 94 4.88 3.32 5.63
C ILE A 94 4.99 4.65 6.36
N GLY A 95 4.63 4.63 7.64
CA GLY A 95 5.00 5.67 8.60
C GLY A 95 6.43 5.46 9.08
N PHE A 96 7.29 6.47 8.95
CA PHE A 96 8.69 6.38 9.35
C PHE A 96 9.21 7.68 9.98
N GLU A 97 10.25 7.56 10.80
CA GLU A 97 10.81 8.70 11.53
C GLU A 97 11.90 9.37 10.69
N ILE A 98 11.89 10.71 10.67
CA ILE A 98 12.94 11.53 10.08
C ILE A 98 13.54 12.43 11.14
N ASP A 99 14.86 12.60 11.09
CA ASP A 99 15.56 13.54 11.97
C ASP A 99 15.25 15.00 11.58
N ASN A 100 14.74 15.77 12.54
CA ASN A 100 14.35 17.17 12.38
C ASN A 100 15.45 18.19 12.72
N THR A 101 16.65 17.76 13.08
CA THR A 101 17.72 18.68 13.54
C THR A 101 18.01 19.79 12.52
N GLU A 102 18.01 19.47 11.22
CA GLU A 102 18.22 20.44 10.13
C GLU A 102 16.97 21.29 9.79
N GLY A 103 15.78 20.81 10.17
CA GLY A 103 14.49 21.43 9.87
C GLY A 103 14.13 22.54 10.85
N GLN A 104 14.58 22.43 12.11
CA GLN A 104 14.26 23.40 13.18
C GLN A 104 14.66 24.85 12.88
N THR A 105 15.64 25.06 12.00
CA THR A 105 16.15 26.40 11.65
C THR A 105 15.57 26.95 10.35
N LYS A 106 14.58 26.28 9.75
CA LYS A 106 14.05 26.64 8.43
C LYS A 106 12.81 27.52 8.54
N THR A 107 12.63 28.36 7.52
CA THR A 107 11.34 29.03 7.28
C THR A 107 10.29 28.01 6.86
N GLU A 108 9.01 28.35 6.90
CA GLU A 108 7.91 27.47 6.47
C GLU A 108 8.12 26.94 5.04
N ASP A 109 8.38 27.84 4.08
CA ASP A 109 8.65 27.50 2.68
C ASP A 109 9.88 26.60 2.50
N ASP A 110 10.94 26.84 3.28
CA ASP A 110 12.16 26.05 3.21
C ASP A 110 12.03 24.70 3.92
N TYR A 111 11.18 24.62 4.93
CA TYR A 111 10.88 23.39 5.66
C TYR A 111 10.16 22.39 4.75
N GLU A 112 9.15 22.82 4.01
CA GLU A 112 8.42 21.94 3.08
C GLU A 112 9.38 21.34 2.03
N LYS A 113 10.22 22.18 1.42
CA LYS A 113 11.23 21.73 0.43
C LYS A 113 12.24 20.78 1.07
N TRP A 114 12.68 21.08 2.29
CA TRP A 114 13.62 20.24 3.01
C TRP A 114 13.04 18.86 3.33
N VAL A 115 11.81 18.78 3.84
CA VAL A 115 11.13 17.50 4.12
C VAL A 115 11.07 16.65 2.86
N LYS A 116 10.61 17.23 1.73
CA LYS A 116 10.55 16.52 0.44
C LYS A 116 11.92 15.99 0.00
N ASN A 117 12.95 16.83 0.06
CA ASN A 117 14.31 16.45 -0.32
C ASN A 117 14.90 15.38 0.61
N LYS A 118 14.64 15.47 1.92
CA LYS A 118 15.07 14.49 2.93
C LYS A 118 14.45 13.13 2.64
N ILE A 119 13.14 13.08 2.39
CA ILE A 119 12.43 11.83 2.04
C ILE A 119 13.01 11.21 0.77
N VAL A 120 13.16 12.00 -0.31
CA VAL A 120 13.73 11.51 -1.57
C VAL A 120 15.15 10.96 -1.36
N SER A 121 15.99 11.65 -0.58
CA SER A 121 17.34 11.20 -0.25
C SER A 121 17.33 9.88 0.51
N ILE A 122 16.48 9.76 1.54
CA ILE A 122 16.32 8.53 2.31
C ILE A 122 15.89 7.37 1.39
N VAL A 123 14.86 7.56 0.56
CA VAL A 123 14.38 6.51 -0.36
C VAL A 123 15.48 6.08 -1.32
N LYS A 124 16.15 7.03 -2.00
CA LYS A 124 17.26 6.73 -2.92
C LYS A 124 18.38 5.96 -2.25
N SER A 125 18.71 6.30 -1.01
CA SER A 125 19.75 5.60 -0.24
C SER A 125 19.37 4.17 0.17
N ARG A 126 18.10 3.76 -0.02
CA ARG A 126 17.56 2.44 0.34
C ARG A 126 17.07 1.63 -0.84
N THR A 127 17.14 2.13 -2.08
CA THR A 127 16.66 1.44 -3.29
C THR A 127 17.20 0.00 -3.38
N ALA A 128 18.51 -0.19 -3.23
CA ALA A 128 19.12 -1.52 -3.28
C ALA A 128 18.59 -2.48 -2.19
N THR A 129 18.23 -1.95 -1.01
CA THR A 129 17.64 -2.74 0.08
C THR A 129 16.17 -3.10 -0.23
N ILE A 130 15.43 -2.18 -0.84
CA ILE A 130 14.04 -2.40 -1.27
C ILE A 130 14.02 -3.51 -2.36
N GLU A 131 14.88 -3.41 -3.37
CA GLU A 131 15.03 -4.40 -4.44
C GLU A 131 15.42 -5.78 -3.90
N LYS A 132 16.33 -5.81 -2.92
CA LYS A 132 16.70 -7.03 -2.21
C LYS A 132 15.48 -7.69 -1.57
N TYR A 133 14.65 -6.94 -0.83
CA TYR A 133 13.47 -7.51 -0.18
C TYR A 133 12.40 -7.96 -1.16
N ILE A 134 12.20 -7.26 -2.27
CA ILE A 134 11.30 -7.71 -3.34
C ILE A 134 11.77 -9.07 -3.88
N THR A 135 13.07 -9.19 -4.15
CA THR A 135 13.68 -10.41 -4.71
C THR A 135 13.62 -11.58 -3.73
N GLU A 136 14.02 -11.36 -2.46
CA GLU A 136 14.02 -12.39 -1.42
C GLU A 136 12.62 -12.94 -1.14
N ASN A 137 11.58 -12.11 -1.28
CA ASN A 137 10.18 -12.50 -1.08
C ASN A 137 9.50 -12.97 -2.38
N LYS A 138 10.23 -13.10 -3.50
CA LYS A 138 9.71 -13.55 -4.80
C LYS A 138 8.58 -12.68 -5.38
N LEU A 139 8.60 -11.38 -5.09
CA LEU A 139 7.58 -10.43 -5.54
C LEU A 139 7.97 -9.68 -6.83
N VAL A 140 8.92 -10.22 -7.59
CA VAL A 140 9.40 -9.60 -8.84
C VAL A 140 8.29 -9.67 -9.88
N GLY A 141 7.90 -8.50 -10.42
CA GLY A 141 6.81 -8.39 -11.40
C GLY A 141 5.46 -7.99 -10.80
N ASP A 142 5.35 -7.95 -9.47
CA ASP A 142 4.17 -7.41 -8.79
C ASP A 142 4.13 -5.87 -8.89
N ASN A 143 2.92 -5.32 -8.81
CA ASN A 143 2.70 -3.88 -8.83
C ASN A 143 2.59 -3.33 -7.41
N PHE A 144 3.34 -2.27 -7.10
CA PHE A 144 3.32 -1.62 -5.78
C PHE A 144 2.97 -0.14 -5.88
N TYR A 145 2.01 0.30 -5.06
CA TYR A 145 1.70 1.71 -4.83
C TYR A 145 2.18 2.08 -3.44
N VAL A 146 3.25 2.87 -3.35
CA VAL A 146 3.91 3.14 -2.07
C VAL A 146 3.62 4.57 -1.61
N TYR A 147 3.08 4.69 -0.41
CA TYR A 147 2.81 5.94 0.29
C TYR A 147 3.72 6.03 1.52
N LEU A 148 4.53 7.09 1.57
CA LEU A 148 5.50 7.30 2.64
C LEU A 148 5.08 8.50 3.48
N MET A 149 4.93 8.28 4.79
CA MET A 149 4.50 9.29 5.74
C MET A 149 5.62 9.55 6.76
N PRO A 150 6.32 10.69 6.68
CA PRO A 150 7.37 11.05 7.62
C PRO A 150 6.78 11.53 8.96
N PHE A 151 7.43 11.18 10.06
CA PHE A 151 7.14 11.65 11.41
C PHE A 151 8.43 12.19 12.04
N ILE A 152 8.32 13.18 12.94
CA ILE A 152 9.48 13.67 13.70
C ILE A 152 9.71 12.81 14.93
N ASP A 153 8.66 12.56 15.71
CA ASP A 153 8.64 11.59 16.78
C ASP A 153 7.51 10.59 16.52
N LEU A 154 7.89 9.38 16.11
CA LEU A 154 6.91 8.36 15.76
C LEU A 154 6.16 7.83 16.99
N ASP A 155 6.80 7.81 18.17
CA ASP A 155 6.20 7.26 19.37
C ASP A 155 5.17 8.25 19.96
N GLU A 156 5.52 9.53 20.01
CA GLU A 156 4.58 10.60 20.38
C GLU A 156 3.38 10.65 19.41
N SER A 157 3.66 10.65 18.10
CA SER A 157 2.59 10.70 17.09
C SER A 157 1.63 9.50 17.19
N ARG A 158 2.14 8.32 17.56
CA ARG A 158 1.30 7.13 17.79
C ARG A 158 0.39 7.29 19.00
N GLU A 159 0.90 7.83 20.10
CA GLU A 159 0.08 8.09 21.27
C GLU A 159 -1.04 9.08 20.98
N GLU A 160 -0.73 10.17 20.27
CA GLU A 160 -1.73 11.18 19.90
C GLU A 160 -2.82 10.64 18.97
N ILE A 161 -2.44 9.92 17.92
CA ILE A 161 -3.40 9.29 16.99
C ILE A 161 -4.29 8.29 17.73
N THR A 162 -3.71 7.50 18.66
CA THR A 162 -4.48 6.50 19.42
C THR A 162 -5.46 7.16 20.38
N LYS A 163 -5.09 8.28 21.02
CA LYS A 163 -5.99 9.04 21.89
C LYS A 163 -7.21 9.59 21.13
N GLY A 164 -6.99 10.16 19.94
CA GLY A 164 -8.06 10.73 19.12
C GLY A 164 -9.05 9.73 18.51
N VAL A 165 -8.78 8.42 18.57
CA VAL A 165 -9.71 7.35 18.11
C VAL A 165 -10.58 6.82 19.27
N ILE A 166 -10.19 7.08 20.52
CA ILE A 166 -10.90 6.60 21.71
C ILE A 166 -11.88 7.67 22.26
N GLU A 167 -11.81 8.90 21.73
CA GLU A 167 -12.80 9.98 21.93
C GLU A 167 -13.89 9.97 20.85
#